data_AF-A0A1V5P3L0-F1
#
_entry.id   AF-A0A1V5P3L0-F1
#
_cell.length_a   1.000
_cell.length_b   1.000
_cell.length_c   1.000
_cell.angle_alpha   90.00
_cell.angle_beta   90.00
_cell.angle_gamma   90.00
#
_symmetry.space_group_name_H-M   'P 1'
#
loop_
_entity.id
_entity.type
_entity.pdbx_description
1 polymer ?
#
loop_
_entity_poly.entity_id
_entity_poly.type
_entity_poly.pdbx_seq_one_letter_code
_entity_poly.pdbx_strand_id
1 'polypeptide(L)'
;MAIPFALIIWGQELRFPMLIRFAISIGITAIACYIPAWMVYGKSFFTYYEYFPYPPFLKNIYKATIGAWGIPGMVALVTGVWFSLRKLQRTTSTNLTHKYLLGAAAITILLYTYSFIKIPQKSAFVIPMSPYIILILVVLCKEKQLKWITMLMILSCFFAGIQLDDKLRGSTPTFASVPFQIGNTNVTFDLLQGPVTADDSKRNNKIAYAKQIATELSEIKKPTVLIAGWWQNEVNYFRIASPNPNAEVVYYIDEATIHSYQQQGYQLFYLPEQEYYNDLRFQGNFTKGKALPFPSQE
;
A
#
# COMPACT_ATOMS: atom_id res chain seq x y z
N MET A 1 8.18 -14.91 6.64
CA MET A 1 9.44 -15.30 5.96
C MET A 1 10.18 -16.49 6.57
N ALA A 2 10.11 -16.76 7.88
CA ALA A 2 10.86 -17.86 8.48
C ALA A 2 10.57 -19.25 7.86
N ILE A 3 9.30 -19.57 7.60
CA ILE A 3 8.86 -20.89 7.09
C ILE A 3 9.48 -21.24 5.72
N PRO A 4 9.42 -20.36 4.69
CA PRO A 4 10.09 -20.60 3.41
C PRO A 4 11.59 -20.92 3.52
N PHE A 5 12.34 -20.14 4.32
CA PHE A 5 13.77 -20.37 4.51
C PHE A 5 14.06 -21.66 5.28
N ALA A 6 13.23 -21.99 6.27
CA ALA A 6 13.33 -23.26 6.99
C ALA A 6 13.18 -24.45 6.03
N LEU A 7 12.29 -24.36 5.04
CA LEU A 7 12.09 -25.42 4.04
C LEU A 7 13.28 -25.56 3.08
N ILE A 8 13.93 -24.46 2.72
CA ILE A 8 15.17 -24.49 1.93
C ILE A 8 16.31 -25.15 2.73
N ILE A 9 16.47 -24.78 4.01
CA ILE A 9 17.48 -25.35 4.90
C ILE A 9 17.22 -26.84 5.14
N TRP A 10 15.95 -27.25 5.22
CA TRP A 10 15.58 -28.65 5.41
C TRP A 10 16.07 -29.57 4.29
N GLY A 11 16.23 -29.04 3.07
CA GLY A 11 16.76 -29.78 1.92
C GLY A 11 18.27 -29.99 1.94
N GLN A 12 18.99 -29.52 2.97
CA GLN A 12 20.45 -29.63 3.11
C GLN A 12 20.85 -30.75 4.07
N GLU A 13 22.08 -31.29 3.92
CA GLU A 13 22.58 -32.40 4.73
C GLU A 13 22.67 -32.07 6.24
N LEU A 14 23.00 -30.81 6.59
CA LEU A 14 23.12 -30.34 7.98
C LEU A 14 21.87 -29.55 8.45
N ARG A 15 20.67 -30.08 8.17
CA ARG A 15 19.38 -29.41 8.41
C ARG A 15 19.13 -28.90 9.84
N PHE A 16 19.36 -29.70 10.89
CA PHE A 16 18.94 -29.33 12.25
C PHE A 16 19.79 -28.21 12.89
N PRO A 17 21.13 -28.29 12.89
CA PRO A 17 21.95 -27.22 13.45
C PRO A 17 21.76 -25.88 12.71
N MET A 18 21.58 -25.93 11.39
CA MET A 18 21.30 -24.74 10.59
C MET A 18 19.94 -24.13 10.92
N LEU A 19 18.89 -24.95 11.11
CA LEU A 19 17.57 -24.46 11.52
C LEU A 19 17.60 -23.77 12.88
N ILE A 20 18.33 -24.32 13.86
CA ILE A 20 18.47 -23.71 15.19
C ILE A 20 19.20 -22.36 15.07
N ARG A 21 20.33 -22.31 14.37
CA ARG A 21 21.08 -21.05 14.14
C ARG A 21 20.23 -20.01 13.42
N PHE A 22 19.45 -20.43 12.43
CA PHE A 22 18.52 -19.56 11.70
C PHE A 22 17.42 -19.03 12.62
N ALA A 23 16.79 -19.89 13.42
CA ALA A 23 15.72 -19.50 14.36
C ALA A 23 16.23 -18.53 15.44
N ILE A 24 17.42 -18.76 15.98
CA ILE A 24 18.04 -17.85 16.95
C ILE A 24 18.33 -16.50 16.29
N SER A 25 18.95 -16.51 15.10
CA SER A 25 19.32 -15.29 14.39
C SER A 25 18.09 -14.45 14.03
N ILE A 26 17.03 -15.07 13.53
CA ILE A 26 15.80 -14.36 13.17
C ILE A 26 15.06 -13.86 14.42
N GLY A 27 15.08 -14.62 15.52
CA GLY A 27 14.49 -14.22 16.80
C GLY A 27 15.18 -12.99 17.38
N ILE A 28 16.51 -13.01 17.46
CA ILE A 28 17.31 -11.87 17.93
C ILE A 28 17.06 -10.64 17.04
N THR A 29 17.10 -10.82 15.71
CA THR A 29 16.87 -9.71 14.77
C THR A 29 15.46 -9.14 14.92
N ALA A 30 14.44 -9.98 15.02
CA ALA A 30 13.07 -9.53 15.21
C ALA A 30 12.91 -8.75 16.53
N ILE A 31 13.44 -9.27 17.63
CA ILE A 31 13.42 -8.57 18.92
C ILE A 31 14.11 -7.20 18.78
N ALA A 32 15.34 -7.17 18.26
CA ALA A 32 16.09 -5.93 18.09
C ALA A 32 15.35 -4.88 17.25
N CYS A 33 14.77 -5.28 16.12
CA CYS A 33 14.03 -4.38 15.24
C CYS A 33 12.69 -3.90 15.82
N TYR A 34 12.02 -4.69 16.67
CA TYR A 34 10.71 -4.35 17.21
C TYR A 34 10.74 -3.78 18.64
N ILE A 35 11.89 -3.75 19.32
CA ILE A 35 12.04 -3.08 20.63
C ILE A 35 11.55 -1.62 20.60
N PRO A 36 11.94 -0.76 19.64
CA PRO A 36 11.49 0.63 19.64
C PRO A 36 9.96 0.76 19.55
N ALA A 37 9.32 -0.06 18.71
CA ALA A 37 7.87 -0.07 18.58
C ALA A 37 7.20 -0.56 19.88
N TRP A 38 7.76 -1.58 20.52
CA TRP A 38 7.27 -2.07 21.81
C TRP A 38 7.38 -1.01 22.91
N MET A 39 8.45 -0.21 22.92
CA MET A 39 8.63 0.88 23.90
C MET A 39 7.58 1.99 23.74
N VAL A 40 7.14 2.27 22.51
CA VAL A 40 6.11 3.29 22.24
C VAL A 40 4.69 2.76 22.50
N TYR A 41 4.39 1.55 22.04
CA TYR A 41 3.01 1.04 22.01
C TYR A 41 2.69 0.02 23.12
N GLY A 42 3.69 -0.55 23.80
CA GLY A 42 3.49 -1.58 24.81
C GLY A 42 2.65 -2.75 24.30
N LYS A 43 1.67 -3.19 25.09
CA LYS A 43 0.74 -4.27 24.70
C LYS A 43 -0.12 -3.91 23.48
N SER A 44 -0.37 -2.62 23.23
CA SER A 44 -1.08 -2.15 22.04
C SER A 44 -0.28 -2.38 20.75
N PHE A 45 0.99 -2.77 20.83
CA PHE A 45 1.74 -3.26 19.68
C PHE A 45 1.04 -4.45 18.98
N PHE A 46 0.34 -5.30 19.74
CA PHE A 46 -0.37 -6.45 19.20
C PHE A 46 -1.82 -6.16 18.80
N THR A 47 -2.28 -4.91 18.89
CA THR A 47 -3.61 -4.55 18.40
C THR A 47 -3.56 -4.29 16.89
N TYR A 48 -4.65 -4.65 16.21
CA TYR A 48 -4.78 -4.35 14.80
C TYR A 48 -5.21 -2.89 14.65
N TYR A 49 -4.59 -2.20 13.69
CA TYR A 49 -5.07 -0.90 13.25
C TYR A 49 -6.51 -1.04 12.73
N GLU A 50 -7.40 -0.16 13.19
CA GLU A 50 -8.81 -0.14 12.75
C GLU A 50 -8.87 0.46 11.34
N TYR A 51 -9.12 -0.40 10.34
CA TYR A 51 -9.06 0.01 8.93
C TYR A 51 -10.44 0.41 8.41
N PHE A 52 -10.58 1.70 8.11
CA PHE A 52 -11.77 2.27 7.47
C PHE A 52 -11.35 3.37 6.47
N PRO A 53 -12.00 3.49 5.29
CA PRO A 53 -13.06 2.64 4.75
C PRO A 53 -12.52 1.33 4.14
N TYR A 54 -13.36 0.30 4.06
CA TYR A 54 -13.04 -0.90 3.30
C TYR A 54 -13.14 -0.63 1.79
N PRO A 55 -12.03 -0.75 1.03
CA PRO A 55 -12.05 -0.52 -0.41
C PRO A 55 -12.87 -1.60 -1.12
N PRO A 56 -13.56 -1.26 -2.23
CA PRO A 56 -14.26 -2.22 -3.06
C PRO A 56 -13.34 -3.36 -3.55
N PHE A 57 -13.89 -4.56 -3.72
CA PHE A 57 -13.14 -5.74 -4.12
C PHE A 57 -12.30 -5.55 -5.40
N LEU A 58 -12.88 -4.91 -6.43
CA LEU A 58 -12.17 -4.61 -7.69
C LEU A 58 -10.95 -3.71 -7.49
N LYS A 59 -11.03 -2.74 -6.57
CA LYS A 59 -9.90 -1.87 -6.21
C LYS A 59 -8.76 -2.67 -5.58
N ASN A 60 -9.08 -3.75 -4.86
CA ASN A 60 -8.07 -4.62 -4.25
C ASN A 60 -7.41 -5.54 -5.30
N ILE A 61 -8.19 -6.12 -6.21
CA ILE A 61 -7.63 -6.87 -7.35
C ILE A 61 -6.67 -5.98 -8.14
N TYR A 62 -7.11 -4.75 -8.46
CA TYR A 62 -6.28 -3.77 -9.14
C TYR A 62 -4.95 -3.56 -8.42
N LYS A 63 -4.98 -3.28 -7.11
CA LYS A 63 -3.79 -3.08 -6.29
C LYS A 63 -2.83 -4.27 -6.25
N ALA A 64 -3.34 -5.50 -6.30
CA ALA A 64 -2.52 -6.70 -6.31
C ALA A 64 -1.95 -7.07 -7.69
N THR A 65 -2.58 -6.57 -8.75
CA THR A 65 -2.26 -6.88 -10.15
C THR A 65 -1.64 -5.66 -10.83
N ILE A 66 -2.38 -4.97 -11.68
CA ILE A 66 -1.90 -3.87 -12.51
C ILE A 66 -1.33 -2.72 -11.64
N GLY A 67 -1.92 -2.44 -10.50
CA GLY A 67 -1.44 -1.41 -9.59
C GLY A 67 -0.09 -1.72 -8.94
N ALA A 68 0.28 -2.99 -8.78
CA ALA A 68 1.59 -3.39 -8.26
C ALA A 68 2.63 -3.61 -9.36
N TRP A 69 2.19 -4.16 -10.50
CA TRP A 69 3.09 -4.66 -11.54
C TRP A 69 3.13 -3.80 -12.80
N GLY A 70 2.21 -2.85 -12.98
CA GLY A 70 1.95 -2.16 -14.25
C GLY A 70 1.35 -3.10 -15.32
N ILE A 71 0.89 -2.55 -16.44
CA ILE A 71 0.31 -3.37 -17.52
C ILE A 71 1.37 -4.27 -18.18
N PRO A 72 2.54 -3.75 -18.62
CA PRO A 72 3.57 -4.59 -19.24
C PRO A 72 4.07 -5.70 -18.31
N GLY A 73 4.22 -5.39 -17.03
CA GLY A 73 4.66 -6.33 -16.00
C GLY A 73 3.60 -7.40 -15.73
N MET A 74 2.32 -7.05 -15.74
CA MET A 74 1.24 -8.04 -15.64
C MET A 74 1.23 -8.98 -16.85
N VAL A 75 1.45 -8.47 -18.07
CA VAL A 75 1.62 -9.32 -19.27
C VAL A 75 2.82 -10.25 -19.12
N ALA A 76 3.95 -9.74 -18.62
CA ALA A 76 5.15 -10.53 -18.35
C ALA A 76 4.88 -11.65 -17.33
N LEU A 77 4.11 -11.36 -16.27
CA LEU A 77 3.73 -12.35 -15.26
C LEU A 77 2.83 -13.43 -15.82
N VAL A 78 1.75 -13.06 -16.53
CA VAL A 78 0.81 -14.04 -17.11
C VAL A 78 1.54 -14.97 -18.08
N THR A 79 2.37 -14.41 -18.96
CA THR A 79 3.15 -15.20 -19.91
C THR A 79 4.20 -16.08 -19.23
N GLY A 80 4.88 -15.57 -18.20
CA GLY A 80 5.84 -16.33 -17.40
C GLY A 80 5.20 -17.50 -16.64
N VAL A 81 4.03 -17.27 -16.02
CA VAL A 81 3.24 -18.31 -15.35
C VAL A 81 2.81 -19.37 -16.36
N TRP A 82 2.32 -18.96 -17.53
CA TRP A 82 1.93 -19.86 -18.61
C TRP A 82 3.08 -20.77 -19.07
N PHE A 83 4.28 -20.20 -19.30
CA PHE A 83 5.47 -20.99 -19.65
C PHE A 83 5.88 -21.95 -18.54
N SER A 84 5.80 -21.50 -17.28
CA SER A 84 6.12 -22.30 -16.10
C SER A 84 5.19 -23.50 -15.96
N LEU A 85 3.88 -23.32 -16.13
CA LEU A 85 2.88 -24.39 -16.09
C LEU A 85 3.13 -25.42 -17.20
N ARG A 86 3.41 -24.96 -18.43
CA ARG A 86 3.73 -25.86 -19.55
C ARG A 86 4.98 -26.70 -19.32
N LYS A 87 5.99 -26.18 -18.62
CA LYS A 87 7.20 -26.95 -18.28
C LYS A 87 6.90 -27.97 -17.18
N LEU A 88 6.18 -27.59 -16.14
CA LEU A 88 5.79 -28.50 -15.05
C LEU A 88 4.99 -29.69 -15.56
N GLN A 89 4.11 -29.49 -16.55
CA GLN A 89 3.36 -30.58 -17.19
C GLN A 89 4.24 -31.54 -18.01
N ARG A 90 5.39 -31.09 -18.52
CA ARG A 90 6.26 -31.86 -19.43
C ARG A 90 7.47 -32.49 -18.74
N THR A 91 7.79 -32.06 -17.52
CA THR A 91 9.01 -32.49 -16.81
C THR A 91 8.63 -33.28 -15.56
N THR A 92 8.93 -34.58 -15.56
CA THR A 92 8.71 -35.49 -14.42
C THR A 92 9.88 -35.49 -13.41
N SER A 93 11.04 -34.94 -13.79
CA SER A 93 12.23 -34.92 -12.92
C SER A 93 12.78 -33.50 -12.78
N THR A 94 12.58 -32.90 -11.61
CA THR A 94 13.27 -31.70 -11.16
C THR A 94 14.29 -32.08 -10.09
N ASN A 95 15.46 -31.44 -10.08
CA ASN A 95 16.47 -31.63 -9.04
C ASN A 95 15.85 -31.37 -7.65
N LEU A 96 16.21 -32.17 -6.65
CA LEU A 96 15.68 -32.10 -5.28
C LEU A 96 15.82 -30.69 -4.68
N THR A 97 16.95 -30.02 -4.92
CA THR A 97 17.17 -28.63 -4.48
C THR A 97 16.17 -27.65 -5.09
N HIS A 98 15.83 -27.83 -6.38
CA HIS A 98 14.79 -27.03 -7.03
C HIS A 98 13.40 -27.33 -6.47
N LYS A 99 13.11 -28.55 -6.00
CA LYS A 99 11.81 -28.88 -5.37
C LYS A 99 11.61 -28.11 -4.07
N TYR A 100 12.60 -28.09 -3.18
CA TYR A 100 12.52 -27.32 -1.94
C TYR A 100 12.41 -25.82 -2.21
N LEU A 101 13.18 -25.32 -3.18
CA LEU A 101 13.13 -23.91 -3.54
C LEU A 101 11.76 -23.49 -4.11
N LEU A 102 11.19 -24.30 -5.03
CA LEU A 102 9.85 -24.07 -5.56
C LEU A 102 8.77 -24.21 -4.49
N GLY A 103 8.90 -25.18 -3.57
CA GLY A 103 8.00 -25.33 -2.43
C GLY A 103 8.03 -24.13 -1.49
N ALA A 104 9.22 -23.61 -1.19
CA ALA A 104 9.38 -22.41 -0.38
C ALA A 104 8.75 -21.18 -1.06
N ALA A 105 8.94 -21.03 -2.36
CA ALA A 105 8.31 -19.97 -3.14
C ALA A 105 6.78 -20.08 -3.15
N ALA A 106 6.24 -21.27 -3.41
CA ALA A 106 4.80 -21.52 -3.40
C ALA A 106 4.17 -21.23 -2.03
N ILE A 107 4.77 -21.72 -0.94
CA ILE A 107 4.30 -21.46 0.42
C ILE A 107 4.34 -19.97 0.74
N THR A 108 5.38 -19.25 0.32
CA THR A 108 5.45 -17.80 0.50
C THR A 108 4.29 -17.10 -0.20
N ILE A 109 4.09 -17.40 -1.49
CA ILE A 109 3.02 -16.81 -2.29
C ILE A 109 1.66 -17.12 -1.66
N LEU A 110 1.41 -18.35 -1.23
CA LEU A 110 0.16 -18.74 -0.57
C LEU A 110 -0.06 -18.00 0.75
N LEU A 111 0.96 -17.92 1.62
CA LEU A 111 0.86 -17.23 2.90
C LEU A 111 0.53 -15.74 2.71
N TYR A 112 1.24 -15.06 1.82
CA TYR A 112 1.01 -13.64 1.57
C TYR A 112 -0.25 -13.36 0.75
N THR A 113 -0.69 -14.29 -0.10
CA THR A 113 -2.00 -14.23 -0.73
C THR A 113 -3.10 -14.36 0.32
N TYR A 114 -2.99 -15.29 1.26
CA TYR A 114 -3.94 -15.42 2.38
C TYR A 114 -3.95 -14.16 3.25
N SER A 115 -2.77 -13.62 3.61
CA SER A 115 -2.68 -12.34 4.34
C SER A 115 -3.31 -11.19 3.55
N PHE A 116 -3.10 -11.14 2.23
CA PHE A 116 -3.74 -10.15 1.36
C PHE A 116 -5.26 -10.33 1.35
N ILE A 117 -5.79 -11.55 1.23
CA ILE A 117 -7.25 -11.78 1.28
C ILE A 117 -7.84 -11.33 2.62
N LYS A 118 -7.12 -11.54 3.73
CA LYS A 118 -7.53 -11.08 5.06
C LYS A 118 -7.47 -9.56 5.21
N ILE A 119 -6.49 -8.90 4.58
CA ILE A 119 -6.30 -7.44 4.65
C ILE A 119 -6.01 -6.90 3.23
N PRO A 120 -7.02 -6.82 2.35
CA PRO A 120 -6.82 -6.63 0.90
C PRO A 120 -6.46 -5.20 0.50
N GLN A 121 -6.15 -4.34 1.48
CA GLN A 121 -6.04 -2.91 1.28
C GLN A 121 -4.62 -2.44 0.96
N LYS A 122 -3.60 -3.20 1.37
CA LYS A 122 -2.20 -2.85 1.18
C LYS A 122 -1.59 -3.75 0.11
N SER A 123 -1.23 -3.16 -1.04
CA SER A 123 -0.35 -3.81 -2.04
C SER A 123 1.01 -4.19 -1.46
N ALA A 124 1.34 -3.72 -0.25
CA ALA A 124 2.52 -4.12 0.50
C ALA A 124 2.67 -5.64 0.68
N PHE A 125 1.58 -6.42 0.64
CA PHE A 125 1.67 -7.89 0.67
C PHE A 125 2.24 -8.48 -0.64
N VAL A 126 2.22 -7.74 -1.75
CA VAL A 126 2.85 -8.14 -3.02
C VAL A 126 4.38 -8.03 -2.96
N ILE A 127 4.91 -7.06 -2.20
CA ILE A 127 6.36 -6.87 -2.02
C ILE A 127 7.06 -8.20 -1.63
N PRO A 128 6.66 -8.89 -0.54
CA PRO A 128 7.26 -10.15 -0.16
C PRO A 128 6.97 -11.31 -1.12
N MET A 129 5.88 -11.27 -1.89
CA MET A 129 5.58 -12.30 -2.91
C MET A 129 6.48 -12.17 -4.14
N SER A 130 6.82 -10.93 -4.52
CA SER A 130 7.50 -10.62 -5.78
C SER A 130 8.83 -11.36 -6.00
N PRO A 131 9.79 -11.44 -5.05
CA PRO A 131 11.04 -12.17 -5.30
C PRO A 131 10.81 -13.67 -5.50
N TYR A 132 9.83 -14.26 -4.83
CA TYR A 132 9.52 -15.69 -4.96
C TYR A 132 8.81 -16.01 -6.27
N ILE A 133 7.99 -15.09 -6.78
CA ILE A 133 7.42 -15.21 -8.14
C ILE A 133 8.55 -15.20 -9.17
N ILE A 134 9.46 -14.22 -9.09
CA ILE A 134 10.62 -14.12 -10.00
C ILE A 134 11.45 -15.40 -9.91
N LEU A 135 11.67 -15.93 -8.70
CA LEU A 135 12.44 -17.15 -8.49
C LEU A 135 11.80 -18.37 -9.18
N ILE A 136 10.47 -18.52 -9.11
CA ILE A 136 9.76 -19.57 -9.85
C ILE A 136 10.01 -19.42 -11.35
N LEU A 137 9.92 -18.18 -11.86
CA LEU A 137 10.17 -17.90 -13.28
C LEU A 137 11.61 -18.24 -13.69
N VAL A 138 12.61 -17.94 -12.86
CA VAL A 138 14.02 -18.27 -13.13
C VAL A 138 14.25 -19.78 -13.21
N VAL A 139 13.64 -20.57 -12.32
CA VAL A 139 13.80 -22.03 -12.31
C VAL A 139 13.06 -22.69 -13.48
N LEU A 140 11.90 -22.15 -13.86
CA LEU A 140 11.01 -22.79 -14.82
C LEU A 140 11.12 -22.23 -16.25
N CYS A 141 11.41 -20.96 -16.46
CA CYS A 141 11.51 -20.41 -17.81
C CYS A 141 12.85 -20.72 -18.49
N LYS A 142 12.86 -20.71 -19.83
CA LYS A 142 14.09 -20.74 -20.64
C LYS A 142 14.75 -19.36 -20.62
N GLU A 143 16.05 -19.30 -20.88
CA GLU A 143 16.82 -18.04 -20.90
C GLU A 143 16.19 -16.96 -21.79
N LYS A 144 15.80 -17.30 -23.03
CA LYS A 144 15.12 -16.35 -23.94
C LYS A 144 13.82 -15.82 -23.36
N GLN A 145 13.01 -16.68 -22.72
CA GLN A 145 11.74 -16.28 -22.10
C GLN A 145 12.01 -15.35 -20.92
N LEU A 146 13.00 -15.69 -20.09
CA LEU A 146 13.37 -14.89 -18.92
C LEU A 146 13.85 -13.49 -19.34
N LYS A 147 14.71 -13.38 -20.36
CA LYS A 147 15.16 -12.08 -20.91
C LYS A 147 13.98 -11.17 -21.30
N TRP A 148 13.00 -11.74 -22.02
CA TRP A 148 11.79 -11.01 -22.40
C TRP A 148 10.94 -10.59 -21.20
N ILE A 149 10.69 -11.50 -20.27
CA ILE A 149 9.92 -11.23 -19.05
C ILE A 149 10.59 -10.12 -18.22
N THR A 150 11.90 -10.22 -18.00
CA THR A 150 12.66 -9.23 -17.25
C THR A 150 12.62 -7.86 -17.92
N MET A 151 12.80 -7.79 -19.24
CA MET A 151 12.70 -6.54 -19.99
C MET A 151 11.31 -5.91 -19.84
N LEU A 152 10.23 -6.69 -19.98
CA LEU A 152 8.87 -6.18 -19.79
C LEU A 152 8.62 -5.72 -18.35
N MET A 153 9.14 -6.42 -17.35
CA MET A 153 9.02 -6.00 -15.94
C MET A 153 9.73 -4.67 -15.68
N ILE A 154 10.93 -4.48 -16.23
CA ILE A 154 11.68 -3.22 -16.11
C ILE A 154 10.92 -2.08 -16.82
N LEU A 155 10.47 -2.30 -18.06
CA LEU A 155 9.70 -1.31 -18.80
C LEU A 155 8.41 -0.94 -18.08
N SER A 156 7.77 -1.91 -17.44
CA SER A 156 6.54 -1.70 -16.68
C SER A 156 6.69 -0.66 -15.57
N CYS A 157 7.88 -0.53 -14.97
CA CYS A 157 8.13 0.47 -13.93
C CYS A 157 7.89 1.91 -14.43
N PHE A 158 8.06 2.15 -15.73
CA PHE A 158 8.13 3.48 -16.34
C PHE A 158 7.03 3.76 -17.37
N PHE A 159 6.34 2.74 -17.89
CA PHE A 159 5.39 2.90 -19.00
C PHE A 159 4.06 2.17 -18.76
N ALA A 160 3.01 2.65 -19.43
CA ALA A 160 1.69 2.03 -19.51
C ALA A 160 1.06 1.71 -18.13
N GLY A 161 0.98 2.72 -17.28
CA GLY A 161 0.37 2.68 -15.96
C GLY A 161 -1.11 3.08 -15.98
N ILE A 162 -1.85 2.63 -14.98
CA ILE A 162 -3.20 3.14 -14.67
C ILE A 162 -3.08 3.93 -13.37
N GLN A 163 -3.68 5.11 -13.30
CA GLN A 163 -3.58 5.98 -12.14
C GLN A 163 -4.94 6.57 -11.79
N LEU A 164 -5.04 7.05 -10.55
CA LEU A 164 -6.24 7.74 -10.10
C LEU A 164 -6.26 9.15 -10.71
N ASP A 165 -7.38 9.52 -11.32
CA ASP A 165 -7.59 10.86 -11.85
C ASP A 165 -8.09 11.77 -10.73
N ASP A 166 -7.15 12.34 -9.99
CA ASP A 166 -7.42 13.19 -8.83
C ASP A 166 -6.31 14.22 -8.67
N LYS A 167 -6.68 15.50 -8.62
CA LYS A 167 -5.71 16.61 -8.57
C LYS A 167 -4.81 16.58 -7.33
N LEU A 168 -5.33 16.09 -6.19
CA LEU A 168 -4.67 16.19 -4.88
C LEU A 168 -3.89 14.92 -4.55
N ARG A 169 -4.43 13.75 -4.91
CA ARG A 169 -3.87 12.42 -4.56
C ARG A 169 -3.56 11.53 -5.75
N GLY A 170 -3.86 11.96 -6.96
CA GLY A 170 -3.51 11.30 -8.21
C GLY A 170 -2.14 11.73 -8.73
N SER A 171 -1.63 11.00 -9.72
CA SER A 171 -0.46 11.41 -10.48
C SER A 171 -0.85 12.43 -11.54
N THR A 172 0.04 13.36 -11.85
CA THR A 172 -0.17 14.33 -12.91
C THR A 172 -0.17 13.63 -14.27
N PRO A 173 -1.25 13.70 -15.06
CA PRO A 173 -1.33 13.03 -16.36
C PRO A 173 -0.35 13.61 -17.37
N THR A 174 0.23 12.77 -18.24
CA THR A 174 1.03 13.25 -19.39
C THR A 174 0.15 13.57 -20.59
N PHE A 175 0.77 14.09 -21.65
CA PHE A 175 0.10 14.31 -22.94
C PHE A 175 -0.38 13.01 -23.61
N ALA A 176 0.13 11.86 -23.19
CA ALA A 176 -0.25 10.54 -23.70
C ALA A 176 -1.20 9.80 -22.74
N SER A 177 -1.91 10.54 -21.90
CA SER A 177 -2.90 10.00 -20.97
C SER A 177 -4.29 9.95 -21.60
N VAL A 178 -5.03 8.90 -21.27
CA VAL A 178 -6.42 8.69 -21.69
C VAL A 178 -7.27 8.51 -20.42
N PRO A 179 -8.18 9.46 -20.11
CA PRO A 179 -9.07 9.33 -18.97
C PRO A 179 -10.18 8.33 -19.28
N PHE A 180 -10.59 7.56 -18.27
CA PHE A 180 -11.72 6.65 -18.32
C PHE A 180 -12.27 6.40 -16.91
N GLN A 181 -13.43 5.76 -16.82
CA GLN A 181 -14.10 5.52 -15.54
C GLN A 181 -14.18 4.03 -15.24
N ILE A 182 -13.79 3.62 -14.03
CA ILE A 182 -13.99 2.26 -13.51
C ILE A 182 -14.96 2.34 -12.33
N GLY A 183 -16.19 1.89 -12.52
CA GLY A 183 -17.25 2.07 -11.53
C GLY A 183 -17.51 3.55 -11.27
N ASN A 184 -17.36 4.01 -10.02
CA ASN A 184 -17.51 5.43 -9.65
C ASN A 184 -16.16 6.16 -9.54
N THR A 185 -15.06 5.55 -9.98
CA THR A 185 -13.71 6.11 -9.85
C THR A 185 -13.17 6.52 -11.21
N ASN A 186 -12.82 7.79 -11.35
CA ASN A 186 -12.12 8.30 -12.54
C ASN A 186 -10.65 7.89 -12.45
N VAL A 187 -10.14 7.35 -13.55
CA VAL A 187 -8.77 6.86 -13.67
C VAL A 187 -8.19 7.28 -15.01
N THR A 188 -6.87 7.38 -15.09
CA THR A 188 -6.16 7.67 -16.34
C THR A 188 -5.26 6.51 -16.69
N PHE A 189 -5.31 6.06 -17.95
CA PHE A 189 -4.28 5.21 -18.52
C PHE A 189 -3.22 6.11 -19.12
N ASP A 190 -1.97 5.96 -18.72
CA ASP A 190 -0.87 6.79 -19.20
C ASP A 190 0.21 5.91 -19.83
N LEU A 191 0.44 6.11 -21.13
CA LEU A 191 1.44 5.33 -21.87
C LEU A 191 2.87 5.66 -21.41
N LEU A 192 3.12 6.89 -20.99
CA LEU A 192 4.44 7.43 -20.67
C LEU A 192 4.75 7.45 -19.17
N GLN A 193 3.83 6.98 -18.33
CA GLN A 193 4.06 6.77 -16.92
C GLN A 193 3.78 5.35 -16.50
N GLY A 194 4.67 4.78 -15.69
CA GLY A 194 4.49 3.51 -15.00
C GLY A 194 4.33 3.73 -13.49
N PRO A 195 4.28 2.66 -12.69
CA PRO A 195 4.12 2.76 -11.25
C PRO A 195 5.16 3.64 -10.55
N VAL A 196 6.43 3.64 -11.01
CA VAL A 196 7.49 4.42 -10.35
C VAL A 196 7.33 5.91 -10.61
N THR A 197 7.21 6.31 -11.87
CA THR A 197 7.10 7.74 -12.26
C THR A 197 5.79 8.34 -11.76
N ALA A 198 4.71 7.56 -11.80
CA ALA A 198 3.43 8.02 -11.29
C ALA A 198 3.40 8.10 -9.76
N ASP A 199 4.06 7.18 -9.03
CA ASP A 199 4.18 7.29 -7.56
C ASP A 199 4.96 8.54 -7.17
N ASP A 200 6.03 8.87 -7.89
CA ASP A 200 6.80 10.09 -7.66
C ASP A 200 5.94 11.35 -7.86
N SER A 201 5.28 11.49 -9.01
CA SER A 201 4.38 12.62 -9.28
C SER A 201 3.25 12.71 -8.24
N LYS A 202 2.60 11.58 -7.94
CA LYS A 202 1.55 11.51 -6.91
C LYS A 202 2.06 11.94 -5.54
N ARG A 203 3.26 11.51 -5.16
CA ARG A 203 3.87 11.86 -3.88
C ARG A 203 4.15 13.36 -3.81
N ASN A 204 4.63 13.96 -4.89
CA ASN A 204 4.84 15.41 -4.97
C ASN A 204 3.53 16.17 -4.81
N ASN A 205 2.45 15.75 -5.47
CA ASN A 205 1.11 16.35 -5.32
C ASN A 205 0.60 16.24 -3.87
N LYS A 206 0.72 15.05 -3.26
CA LYS A 206 0.33 14.84 -1.85
C LYS A 206 1.14 15.69 -0.87
N ILE A 207 2.45 15.80 -1.09
CA ILE A 207 3.34 16.62 -0.25
C ILE A 207 2.97 18.10 -0.38
N ALA A 208 2.78 18.59 -1.60
CA ALA A 208 2.40 19.97 -1.85
C ALA A 208 1.09 20.33 -1.14
N TYR A 209 0.07 19.48 -1.28
CA TYR A 209 -1.22 19.67 -0.63
C TYR A 209 -1.11 19.61 0.90
N ALA A 210 -0.49 18.57 1.46
CA ALA A 210 -0.35 18.43 2.92
C ALA A 210 0.46 19.58 3.54
N LYS A 211 1.49 20.07 2.83
CA LYS A 211 2.28 21.22 3.25
C LYS A 211 1.47 22.51 3.22
N GLN A 212 0.67 22.74 2.16
CA GLN A 212 -0.24 23.89 2.08
C GLN A 212 -1.21 23.90 3.27
N ILE A 213 -1.89 22.79 3.53
CA ILE A 213 -2.82 22.68 4.67
C ILE A 213 -2.09 22.91 6.00
N ALA A 214 -0.89 22.35 6.18
CA ALA A 214 -0.10 22.58 7.39
C ALA A 214 0.27 24.06 7.59
N THR A 215 0.61 24.78 6.51
CA THR A 215 0.88 26.22 6.54
C THR A 215 -0.39 27.01 6.88
N GLU A 216 -1.51 26.75 6.22
CA GLU A 216 -2.79 27.43 6.51
C GLU A 216 -3.22 27.21 7.97
N LEU A 217 -3.07 25.99 8.50
CA LEU A 217 -3.34 25.68 9.91
C LEU A 217 -2.41 26.42 10.88
N SER A 218 -1.18 26.75 10.47
CA SER A 218 -0.23 27.49 11.33
C SER A 218 -0.65 28.95 11.55
N GLU A 219 -1.46 29.51 10.65
CA GLU A 219 -1.92 30.91 10.69
C GLU A 219 -3.26 31.08 11.42
N ILE A 220 -3.94 29.98 11.74
CA ILE A 220 -5.24 29.99 12.41
C ILE A 220 -5.14 30.60 13.82
N LYS A 221 -5.94 31.64 14.06
CA LYS A 221 -6.01 32.31 15.36
C LYS A 221 -7.13 31.81 16.27
N LYS A 222 -8.20 31.25 15.69
CA LYS A 222 -9.37 30.78 16.44
C LYS A 222 -9.25 29.27 16.72
N PRO A 223 -9.70 28.77 17.87
CA PRO A 223 -9.76 27.33 18.13
C PRO A 223 -10.48 26.61 17.00
N THR A 224 -9.80 25.67 16.35
CA THR A 224 -10.24 25.01 15.13
C THR A 224 -9.93 23.52 15.18
N VAL A 225 -10.88 22.69 14.74
CA VAL A 225 -10.69 21.26 14.51
C VAL A 225 -10.82 20.98 13.02
N LEU A 226 -9.82 20.31 12.45
CA LEU A 226 -9.81 19.84 11.08
C LEU A 226 -9.98 18.31 11.04
N ILE A 227 -11.10 17.86 10.47
CA ILE A 227 -11.33 16.46 10.10
C ILE A 227 -10.54 16.17 8.83
N ALA A 228 -9.33 15.62 9.02
CA ALA A 228 -8.38 15.39 7.93
C ALA A 228 -8.42 13.95 7.37
N GLY A 229 -9.04 13.01 8.09
CA GLY A 229 -9.11 11.61 7.70
C GLY A 229 -7.73 11.07 7.31
N TRP A 230 -7.62 10.43 6.15
CA TRP A 230 -6.35 9.84 5.70
C TRP A 230 -5.21 10.83 5.46
N TRP A 231 -5.45 12.15 5.49
CA TRP A 231 -4.39 13.17 5.40
C TRP A 231 -3.77 13.51 6.76
N GLN A 232 -4.34 13.04 7.87
CA GLN A 232 -3.92 13.43 9.22
C GLN A 232 -2.42 13.27 9.44
N ASN A 233 -1.84 12.14 9.04
CA ASN A 233 -0.43 11.85 9.28
C ASN A 233 0.49 12.77 8.48
N GLU A 234 0.22 12.95 7.19
CA GLU A 234 0.99 13.82 6.31
C GLU A 234 0.91 15.29 6.75
N VAL A 235 -0.29 15.76 7.11
CA VAL A 235 -0.47 17.13 7.64
C VAL A 235 0.28 17.29 8.96
N ASN A 236 0.12 16.36 9.91
CA ASN A 236 0.82 16.44 11.18
C ASN A 236 2.34 16.37 11.05
N TYR A 237 2.86 15.61 10.08
CA TYR A 237 4.30 15.58 9.79
C TYR A 237 4.83 16.98 9.46
N PHE A 238 4.16 17.71 8.56
CA PHE A 238 4.59 19.07 8.20
C PHE A 238 4.32 20.10 9.30
N ARG A 239 3.40 19.83 10.23
CA ARG A 239 3.14 20.69 11.40
C ARG A 239 4.19 20.57 12.50
N ILE A 240 5.04 19.54 12.51
CA ILE A 240 6.08 19.38 13.55
C ILE A 240 6.97 20.64 13.66
N ALA A 241 7.28 21.28 12.54
CA ALA A 241 8.13 22.47 12.50
C ALA A 241 7.42 23.77 12.92
N SER A 242 6.08 23.78 12.94
CA SER A 242 5.28 24.97 13.25
C SER A 242 3.97 24.56 13.92
N PRO A 243 4.04 24.04 15.17
CA PRO A 243 2.85 23.61 15.88
C PRO A 243 1.98 24.81 16.22
N ASN A 244 0.68 24.71 15.96
CA ASN A 244 -0.31 25.69 16.38
C ASN A 244 -1.28 25.03 17.37
N PRO A 245 -1.29 25.42 18.65
CA PRO A 245 -2.18 24.84 19.65
C PRO A 245 -3.66 25.19 19.41
N ASN A 246 -3.96 26.23 18.62
CA ASN A 246 -5.33 26.58 18.25
C ASN A 246 -5.91 25.69 17.15
N ALA A 247 -5.11 24.81 16.54
CA ALA A 247 -5.55 23.93 15.47
C ALA A 247 -5.35 22.46 15.87
N GLU A 248 -6.43 21.69 15.91
CA GLU A 248 -6.38 20.24 16.13
C GLU A 248 -6.67 19.52 14.81
N VAL A 249 -5.86 18.51 14.48
CA VAL A 249 -6.03 17.71 13.25
C VAL A 249 -6.38 16.28 13.64
N VAL A 250 -7.63 15.90 13.38
CA VAL A 250 -8.20 14.62 13.79
C VAL A 250 -8.40 13.71 12.57
N TYR A 251 -8.45 12.40 12.82
CA TYR A 251 -8.71 11.39 11.79
C TYR A 251 -10.18 11.46 11.33
N TYR A 252 -11.05 10.72 12.02
CA TYR A 252 -12.49 10.75 11.88
C TYR A 252 -13.09 10.84 13.28
N ILE A 253 -14.16 11.61 13.44
CA ILE A 253 -14.81 11.86 14.73
C ILE A 253 -16.32 11.69 14.62
N ASP A 254 -16.94 11.15 15.67
CA ASP A 254 -18.38 10.92 15.72
C ASP A 254 -19.16 12.22 15.99
N GLU A 255 -20.49 12.14 15.87
CA GLU A 255 -21.38 13.28 16.04
C GLU A 255 -21.32 13.88 17.45
N ALA A 256 -21.16 13.04 18.48
CA ALA A 256 -21.06 13.48 19.87
C ALA A 256 -19.79 14.29 20.12
N THR A 257 -18.67 13.86 19.55
CA THR A 257 -17.37 14.55 19.59
C THR A 257 -17.45 15.89 18.86
N ILE A 258 -18.08 15.93 17.67
CA ILE A 258 -18.34 17.20 16.98
C ILE A 258 -19.14 18.15 17.86
N HIS A 259 -20.21 17.68 18.51
CA HIS A 259 -21.02 18.50 19.40
C HIS A 259 -20.21 19.05 20.58
N SER A 260 -19.35 18.22 21.18
CA SER A 260 -18.45 18.63 22.27
C SER A 260 -17.52 19.76 21.84
N TYR A 261 -16.90 19.67 20.66
CA TYR A 261 -16.06 20.74 20.13
C TYR A 261 -16.84 22.03 19.86
N GLN A 262 -18.05 21.93 19.32
CA GLN A 262 -18.91 23.09 19.10
C GLN A 262 -19.27 23.80 20.43
N GLN A 263 -19.58 23.03 21.47
CA GLN A 263 -19.86 23.57 22.81
C GLN A 263 -18.65 24.27 23.44
N GLN A 264 -17.44 23.79 23.12
CA GLN A 264 -16.17 24.41 23.52
C GLN A 264 -15.78 25.62 22.67
N GLY A 265 -16.57 25.98 21.66
CA GLY A 265 -16.34 27.16 20.81
C GLY A 265 -15.35 26.93 19.66
N TYR A 266 -15.04 25.67 19.32
CA TYR A 266 -14.19 25.36 18.17
C TYR A 266 -14.93 25.55 16.85
N GLN A 267 -14.22 26.05 15.84
CA GLN A 267 -14.65 25.99 14.44
C GLN A 267 -14.30 24.62 13.87
N LEU A 268 -15.26 23.93 13.24
CA LEU A 268 -14.99 22.64 12.62
C LEU A 268 -14.90 22.75 11.11
N PHE A 269 -13.85 22.16 10.56
CA PHE A 269 -13.67 22.02 9.13
C PHE A 269 -13.40 20.57 8.72
N TYR A 270 -13.62 20.26 7.45
CA TYR A 270 -13.22 19.00 6.84
C TYR A 270 -12.43 19.22 5.55
N LEU A 271 -11.47 18.33 5.27
CA LEU A 271 -10.79 18.28 3.98
C LEU A 271 -11.66 17.60 2.91
N PRO A 272 -11.39 17.79 1.60
CA PRO A 272 -12.17 17.19 0.52
C PRO A 272 -12.38 15.68 0.67
N GLU A 273 -13.61 15.23 0.40
CA GLU A 273 -14.14 13.87 0.58
C GLU A 273 -14.22 13.37 2.03
N GLN A 274 -13.56 14.02 3.00
CA GLN A 274 -13.50 13.50 4.36
C GLN A 274 -14.86 13.54 5.05
N GLU A 275 -15.75 14.42 4.65
CA GLU A 275 -17.11 14.47 5.18
C GLU A 275 -17.91 13.22 4.83
N TYR A 276 -17.78 12.73 3.59
CA TYR A 276 -18.44 11.50 3.15
C TYR A 276 -17.91 10.30 3.92
N TYR A 277 -16.58 10.20 4.06
CA TYR A 277 -15.97 9.06 4.74
C TYR A 277 -16.14 9.11 6.25
N ASN A 278 -16.16 10.30 6.86
CA ASN A 278 -16.46 10.46 8.28
C ASN A 278 -17.88 9.96 8.60
N ASP A 279 -18.87 10.40 7.82
CA ASP A 279 -20.25 9.97 7.96
C ASP A 279 -20.43 8.47 7.68
N LEU A 280 -19.74 7.92 6.67
CA LEU A 280 -19.75 6.49 6.38
C LEU A 280 -19.16 5.66 7.54
N ARG A 281 -18.15 6.19 8.27
CA ARG A 281 -17.55 5.49 9.41
C ARG A 281 -18.53 5.31 10.56
N PHE A 282 -19.28 6.36 10.86
CA PHE A 282 -20.20 6.40 11.99
C PHE A 282 -21.66 6.12 11.60
N GLN A 283 -21.89 5.65 10.36
CA GLN A 283 -23.21 5.30 9.82
C GLN A 283 -24.23 6.44 9.96
N GLY A 284 -23.79 7.67 9.69
CA GLY A 284 -24.58 8.89 9.87
C GLY A 284 -24.63 9.77 8.62
N ASN A 285 -25.16 10.98 8.79
CA ASN A 285 -25.15 12.06 7.81
C ASN A 285 -25.16 13.40 8.56
N PHE A 286 -24.04 13.76 9.18
CA PHE A 286 -23.96 14.90 10.09
C PHE A 286 -22.80 15.84 9.77
N THR A 287 -21.75 15.38 9.08
CA THR A 287 -20.52 16.17 8.93
C THR A 287 -20.76 17.44 8.13
N LYS A 288 -21.47 17.37 6.99
CA LYS A 288 -21.80 18.55 6.16
C LYS A 288 -22.70 19.57 6.87
N GLY A 289 -23.53 19.12 7.82
CA GLY A 289 -24.42 20.01 8.58
C GLY A 289 -23.74 20.70 9.77
N LYS A 290 -22.58 20.18 10.23
CA LYS A 290 -21.95 20.60 11.49
C LYS A 290 -20.50 21.08 11.34
N ALA A 291 -19.90 20.88 10.19
CA ALA A 291 -18.56 21.35 9.84
C ALA A 291 -18.57 22.01 8.46
N LEU A 292 -17.61 22.88 8.21
CA LEU A 292 -17.47 23.59 6.93
C LEU A 292 -16.35 22.99 6.08
N PRO A 293 -16.40 23.08 4.74
CA PRO A 293 -15.25 22.72 3.92
C PRO A 293 -14.07 23.64 4.30
N PHE A 294 -12.88 23.06 4.47
CA PHE A 294 -11.69 23.85 4.76
C PHE A 294 -11.38 24.76 3.56
N PRO A 295 -11.14 26.07 3.78
CA PRO A 295 -10.94 27.03 2.70
C PRO A 295 -9.54 26.90 2.09
N SER A 296 -9.29 25.84 1.34
CA SER A 296 -8.09 25.73 0.50
C SER A 296 -8.35 26.42 -0.83
N GLN A 297 -7.46 27.32 -1.26
CA GLN A 297 -7.54 27.97 -2.58
C GLN A 297 -7.54 26.88 -3.67
N GLU A 298 -8.61 26.81 -4.48
CA GLU A 298 -8.70 25.97 -5.69
C GLU A 298 -7.76 26.45 -6.80
#